data_AF-A0A061QWD0-F1
#
_entry.id   AF-A0A061QWD0-F1
#
_cell.length_a   1.000
_cell.length_b   1.000
_cell.length_c   1.000
_cell.angle_alpha   90.00
_cell.angle_beta   90.00
_cell.angle_gamma   90.00
#
_symmetry.space_group_name_H-M   'P 1'
#
loop_
_entity.id
_entity.type
_entity.pdbx_description
1 polymer ?
#
loop_
_entity_poly.entity_id
_entity_poly.type
_entity_poly.pdbx_seq_one_letter_code
_entity_poly.pdbx_strand_id
1 'polypeptide(L)'
;TRSGSTSRRSWRSRSSTTSGNAIANNVIHMLDRFYFREHLCIVFELLSVNLYDFLKSNNFAGLSLGLIRRFAAQILVSLEFLRRESVIHCDLKPENVLLRSAQKSAIKVIDFGSSCFEGERVYTYIQSRFYRSPEVILGLPYAVSIDMWSLGCVLAELYTGYPLFPGEHEAEQMACIMEVLGLPPRSMLEASSRRKLFFDSNFVPRVVVNSRGKKRRPSSKDMSSVLRCSDPLFISFLTGCLEWDPSLRMTPEQGLQHEWIQEASMP
;
A
#
# COMPACT_ATOMS: atom_id res chain seq x y z
N THR A 1 37.84 31.43 -0.57
CA THR A 1 37.94 30.42 0.52
C THR A 1 36.58 30.37 1.20
N ARG A 2 35.75 29.32 1.19
CA ARG A 2 35.84 27.90 0.90
C ARG A 2 34.63 27.50 0.03
N SER A 3 34.90 26.72 -1.01
CA SER A 3 33.93 25.95 -1.79
C SER A 3 33.40 24.77 -0.98
N GLY A 4 32.09 24.63 -0.85
CA GLY A 4 31.42 23.45 -0.28
C GLY A 4 30.65 22.72 -1.37
N SER A 5 31.30 21.79 -2.06
CA SER A 5 30.67 20.89 -3.03
C SER A 5 29.88 19.80 -2.29
N THR A 6 28.56 19.92 -2.21
CA THR A 6 27.69 18.82 -1.79
C THR A 6 27.56 17.83 -2.94
N SER A 7 28.17 16.66 -2.77
CA SER A 7 28.05 15.51 -3.66
C SER A 7 26.59 15.03 -3.70
N ARG A 8 25.83 15.48 -4.70
CA ARG A 8 24.59 14.81 -5.12
C ARG A 8 24.97 13.61 -5.98
N ARG A 9 24.98 12.42 -5.39
CA ARG A 9 25.06 11.17 -6.16
C ARG A 9 23.74 10.97 -6.90
N SER A 10 23.72 11.52 -8.12
CA SER A 10 22.73 11.24 -9.15
C SER A 10 22.76 9.75 -9.49
N TRP A 11 21.58 9.17 -9.76
CA TRP A 11 21.30 7.84 -10.30
C TRP A 11 21.95 7.59 -11.69
N ARG A 12 23.28 7.70 -11.80
CA ARG A 12 24.05 7.27 -12.98
C ARG A 12 25.47 6.87 -12.59
N SER A 13 25.67 5.56 -12.44
CA SER A 13 26.74 4.80 -13.14
C SER A 13 26.76 3.35 -12.66
N ARG A 14 25.77 2.55 -13.05
CA ARG A 14 25.85 1.07 -13.14
C ARG A 14 24.54 0.54 -13.73
N SER A 15 24.49 0.45 -15.06
CA SER A 15 23.79 -0.60 -15.82
C SER A 15 23.57 -0.12 -17.25
N SER A 16 24.43 -0.57 -18.15
CA SER A 16 24.11 -0.66 -19.59
C SER A 16 23.26 -1.91 -19.86
N THR A 17 22.33 -2.25 -18.96
CA THR A 17 21.56 -3.52 -18.96
C THR A 17 20.10 -3.35 -18.47
N THR A 18 19.59 -2.12 -18.37
CA THR A 18 18.38 -1.80 -17.58
C THR A 18 17.06 -2.13 -18.28
N SER A 19 17.02 -2.26 -19.61
CA SER A 19 15.78 -2.49 -20.36
C SER A 19 15.15 -3.87 -20.14
N GLY A 20 15.95 -4.90 -19.82
CA GLY A 20 15.45 -6.25 -19.52
C GLY A 20 14.85 -6.39 -18.12
N ASN A 21 15.35 -5.65 -17.13
CA ASN A 21 14.96 -5.79 -15.72
C ASN A 21 13.65 -5.07 -15.36
N ALA A 22 13.33 -3.95 -16.01
CA ALA A 22 12.10 -3.19 -15.73
C ALA A 22 10.82 -3.93 -16.14
N ILE A 23 10.90 -4.84 -17.12
CA ILE A 23 9.77 -5.71 -17.51
C ILE A 23 9.54 -6.80 -16.45
N ALA A 24 10.61 -7.30 -15.82
CA ALA A 24 10.53 -8.38 -14.83
C ALA A 24 9.96 -7.90 -13.48
N ASN A 25 10.20 -6.64 -13.11
CA ASN A 25 9.84 -6.12 -11.79
C ASN A 25 8.46 -5.44 -11.74
N ASN A 26 7.70 -5.42 -12.83
CA ASN A 26 6.37 -4.78 -12.92
C ASN A 26 6.34 -3.30 -12.46
N VAL A 27 7.40 -2.55 -12.70
CA VAL A 27 7.48 -1.09 -12.44
C VAL A 27 7.44 -0.32 -13.76
N ILE A 28 6.80 0.86 -13.76
CA ILE A 28 6.77 1.77 -14.92
C ILE A 28 8.16 2.13 -15.43
N HIS A 29 8.35 2.11 -16.75
CA HIS A 29 9.60 2.52 -17.36
C HIS A 29 9.56 4.00 -17.74
N MET A 30 10.49 4.78 -17.16
CA MET A 30 10.75 6.15 -17.57
C MET A 30 11.56 6.14 -18.88
N LEU A 31 11.03 6.76 -19.92
CA LEU A 31 11.65 6.86 -21.24
C LEU A 31 12.53 8.10 -21.35
N ASP A 32 12.09 9.23 -20.80
CA ASP A 32 12.82 10.50 -20.88
C ASP A 32 12.49 11.43 -19.70
N ARG A 33 13.38 12.41 -19.47
CA ARG A 33 13.14 13.53 -18.55
C ARG A 33 13.78 14.81 -19.11
N PHE A 34 13.03 15.90 -19.12
CA PHE A 34 13.53 17.21 -19.56
C PHE A 34 12.76 18.35 -18.88
N TYR A 35 13.29 19.56 -18.99
CA TYR A 35 12.58 20.76 -18.56
C TYR A 35 12.00 21.48 -19.77
N PHE A 36 10.74 21.87 -19.70
CA PHE A 36 10.09 22.71 -20.70
C PHE A 36 9.30 23.81 -19.99
N ARG A 37 9.66 25.08 -20.28
CA ARG A 37 9.06 26.26 -19.62
C ARG A 37 9.04 26.14 -18.10
N GLU A 38 10.19 25.82 -17.51
CA GLU A 38 10.38 25.67 -16.05
C GLU A 38 9.63 24.50 -15.38
N HIS A 39 8.89 23.69 -16.15
CA HIS A 39 8.27 22.46 -15.64
C HIS A 39 9.16 21.25 -15.91
N LEU A 40 9.38 20.42 -14.89
CA LEU A 40 9.95 19.09 -15.07
C LEU A 40 8.93 18.20 -15.78
N CYS A 41 9.28 17.73 -16.97
CA CYS A 41 8.50 16.77 -17.74
C CYS A 41 9.17 15.39 -17.64
N ILE A 42 8.38 14.37 -17.34
CA ILE A 42 8.82 12.98 -17.26
C ILE A 42 7.95 12.16 -18.22
N VAL A 43 8.59 11.43 -19.13
CA VAL A 43 7.93 10.64 -20.16
C VAL A 43 8.02 9.17 -19.77
N PHE A 44 6.90 8.45 -19.86
CA PHE A 44 6.79 7.03 -19.53
C PHE A 44 6.24 6.24 -20.71
N GLU A 45 6.38 4.90 -20.65
CA GLU A 45 5.61 4.02 -21.53
C GLU A 45 4.09 4.21 -21.32
N LEU A 46 3.31 4.14 -22.41
CA LEU A 46 1.86 4.24 -22.32
C LEU A 46 1.27 2.90 -21.87
N LEU A 47 0.47 2.94 -20.80
CA LEU A 47 -0.25 1.80 -20.25
C LEU A 47 -1.77 1.94 -20.49
N SER A 48 -2.54 0.98 -20.00
CA SER A 48 -4.00 0.99 -20.04
C SER A 48 -4.58 1.54 -18.72
N VAL A 49 -5.85 1.25 -18.45
CA VAL A 49 -6.57 1.74 -17.28
C VAL A 49 -5.92 1.29 -15.97
N ASN A 50 -6.08 2.11 -14.92
CA ASN A 50 -5.72 1.73 -13.56
C ASN A 50 -6.74 0.75 -12.97
N LEU A 51 -6.39 0.09 -11.85
CA LEU A 51 -7.25 -0.91 -11.24
C LEU A 51 -8.54 -0.32 -10.62
N TYR A 52 -8.54 0.95 -10.23
CA TYR A 52 -9.77 1.63 -9.78
C TYR A 52 -10.78 1.76 -10.92
N ASP A 53 -10.35 2.28 -12.06
CA ASP A 53 -11.19 2.42 -13.25
C ASP A 53 -11.61 1.06 -13.82
N PHE A 54 -10.74 0.05 -13.72
CA PHE A 54 -11.10 -1.33 -14.04
C PHE A 54 -12.22 -1.86 -13.14
N LEU A 55 -12.12 -1.65 -11.81
CA LEU A 55 -13.16 -2.03 -10.86
C LEU A 55 -14.48 -1.27 -11.08
N LYS A 56 -14.39 0.03 -11.40
CA LYS A 56 -15.52 0.88 -11.77
C LYS A 56 -16.20 0.40 -13.04
N SER A 57 -15.44 -0.05 -14.04
CA SER A 57 -16.00 -0.63 -15.28
C SER A 57 -16.77 -1.92 -15.02
N ASN A 58 -16.46 -2.62 -13.92
CA ASN A 58 -17.21 -3.76 -13.41
C ASN A 58 -18.30 -3.37 -12.40
N ASN A 59 -18.76 -2.11 -12.43
CA ASN A 59 -19.79 -1.56 -11.53
C ASN A 59 -19.51 -1.80 -10.04
N PHE A 60 -18.24 -1.85 -9.63
CA PHE A 60 -17.84 -2.15 -8.25
C PHE A 60 -18.41 -3.48 -7.72
N ALA A 61 -18.65 -4.46 -8.58
CA ALA A 61 -19.15 -5.78 -8.18
C ALA A 61 -18.07 -6.68 -7.53
N GLY A 62 -16.84 -6.17 -7.36
CA GLY A 62 -15.68 -6.97 -6.96
C GLY A 62 -15.09 -7.78 -8.12
N LEU A 63 -13.93 -8.39 -7.90
CA LEU A 63 -13.23 -9.23 -8.86
C LEU A 63 -13.09 -10.66 -8.32
N SER A 64 -12.89 -11.63 -9.22
CA SER A 64 -12.66 -13.01 -8.81
C SER A 64 -11.31 -13.16 -8.08
N LEU A 65 -11.27 -14.01 -7.05
CA LEU A 65 -10.03 -14.29 -6.30
C LEU A 65 -8.89 -14.75 -7.21
N GLY A 66 -9.19 -15.52 -8.27
CA GLY A 66 -8.19 -15.92 -9.26
C GLY A 66 -7.53 -14.74 -9.99
N LEU A 67 -8.28 -13.69 -10.31
CA LEU A 67 -7.72 -12.47 -10.92
C LEU A 67 -6.97 -11.64 -9.89
N ILE A 68 -7.52 -11.48 -8.69
CA ILE A 68 -6.90 -10.73 -7.58
C ILE A 68 -5.57 -11.35 -7.20
N ARG A 69 -5.49 -12.69 -7.12
CA ARG A 69 -4.25 -13.43 -6.87
C ARG A 69 -3.17 -13.14 -7.91
N ARG A 70 -3.54 -13.06 -9.19
CA ARG A 70 -2.58 -12.67 -10.26
C ARG A 70 -2.10 -11.23 -10.12
N PHE A 71 -2.97 -10.30 -9.71
CA PHE A 71 -2.54 -8.93 -9.42
C PHE A 71 -1.64 -8.87 -8.18
N ALA A 72 -2.01 -9.57 -7.11
CA ALA A 72 -1.24 -9.66 -5.87
C ALA A 72 0.19 -10.16 -6.14
N ALA A 73 0.35 -11.27 -6.87
CA ALA A 73 1.66 -11.82 -7.22
C ALA A 73 2.55 -10.80 -7.96
N GLN A 74 1.98 -10.06 -8.93
CA GLN A 74 2.74 -9.06 -9.69
C GLN A 74 3.10 -7.82 -8.87
N ILE A 75 2.20 -7.37 -7.98
CA ILE A 75 2.47 -6.26 -7.06
C ILE A 75 3.53 -6.68 -6.04
N LEU A 76 3.46 -7.90 -5.49
CA LEU A 76 4.48 -8.44 -4.59
C LEU A 76 5.86 -8.49 -5.24
N VAL A 77 5.97 -8.88 -6.52
CA VAL A 77 7.24 -8.80 -7.28
C VAL A 77 7.76 -7.36 -7.33
N SER A 78 6.88 -6.38 -7.52
CA SER A 78 7.25 -4.96 -7.49
C SER A 78 7.74 -4.55 -6.11
N LEU A 79 7.01 -4.89 -5.05
CA LEU A 79 7.35 -4.54 -3.67
C LEU A 79 8.62 -5.22 -3.20
N GLU A 80 8.89 -6.45 -3.62
CA GLU A 80 10.14 -7.15 -3.32
C GLU A 80 11.34 -6.46 -3.99
N PHE A 81 11.17 -6.01 -5.23
CA PHE A 81 12.18 -5.18 -5.89
C PHE A 81 12.42 -3.87 -5.12
N LEU A 82 11.38 -3.14 -4.73
CA LEU A 82 11.53 -1.89 -3.97
C LEU A 82 12.19 -2.11 -2.61
N ARG A 83 11.81 -3.18 -1.90
CA ARG A 83 12.43 -3.58 -0.63
C ARG A 83 13.93 -3.79 -0.78
N ARG A 84 14.37 -4.54 -1.80
CA ARG A 84 15.79 -4.80 -2.06
C ARG A 84 16.58 -3.52 -2.34
N GLU A 85 15.95 -2.55 -3.01
CA GLU A 85 16.55 -1.24 -3.28
C GLU A 85 16.34 -0.23 -2.14
N SER A 86 15.76 -0.65 -1.00
CA SER A 86 15.45 0.20 0.16
C SER A 86 14.57 1.41 -0.20
N VAL A 87 13.63 1.22 -1.13
CA VAL A 87 12.66 2.24 -1.57
C VAL A 87 11.29 1.95 -0.95
N ILE A 88 10.68 2.97 -0.39
CA ILE A 88 9.29 2.95 0.07
C ILE A 88 8.44 3.67 -1.00
N HIS A 89 7.40 3.01 -1.51
CA HIS A 89 6.52 3.60 -2.53
C HIS A 89 5.74 4.79 -1.98
N CYS A 90 5.22 4.65 -0.75
CA CYS A 90 4.50 5.68 0.02
C CYS A 90 3.11 6.07 -0.50
N ASP A 91 2.65 5.60 -1.66
CA ASP A 91 1.29 5.86 -2.15
C ASP A 91 0.70 4.70 -2.98
N LEU A 92 0.84 3.46 -2.51
CA LEU A 92 0.26 2.31 -3.20
C LEU A 92 -1.26 2.30 -3.02
N LYS A 93 -2.00 2.29 -4.14
CA LYS A 93 -3.46 2.33 -4.22
C LYS A 93 -3.92 1.83 -5.60
N PRO A 94 -5.21 1.49 -5.82
CA PRO A 94 -5.67 0.96 -7.09
C PRO A 94 -5.42 1.89 -8.28
N GLU A 95 -5.42 3.21 -8.08
CA GLU A 95 -5.11 4.21 -9.12
C GLU A 95 -3.64 4.16 -9.57
N ASN A 96 -2.74 3.71 -8.70
CA ASN A 96 -1.29 3.64 -8.95
C ASN A 96 -0.83 2.24 -9.42
N VAL A 97 -1.77 1.39 -9.82
CA VAL A 97 -1.49 0.11 -10.46
C VAL A 97 -2.25 0.06 -11.79
N LEU A 98 -1.52 0.01 -12.90
CA LEU A 98 -2.10 0.07 -14.25
C LEU A 98 -2.00 -1.27 -14.96
N LEU A 99 -3.03 -1.62 -15.72
CA LEU A 99 -2.97 -2.72 -16.67
C LEU A 99 -2.02 -2.34 -17.82
N ARG A 100 -1.16 -3.28 -18.24
CA ARG A 100 -0.31 -3.10 -19.43
C ARG A 100 -1.12 -3.05 -20.72
N SER A 101 -2.26 -3.73 -20.76
CA SER A 101 -3.19 -3.74 -21.89
C SER A 101 -4.58 -4.16 -21.41
N ALA A 102 -5.66 -3.64 -22.02
CA ALA A 102 -7.04 -3.86 -21.57
C ALA A 102 -7.48 -5.34 -21.54
N GLN A 103 -6.90 -6.20 -22.38
CA GLN A 103 -7.29 -7.61 -22.52
C GLN A 103 -6.44 -8.58 -21.69
N LYS A 104 -5.44 -8.08 -20.94
CA LYS A 104 -4.52 -8.93 -20.17
C LYS A 104 -4.48 -8.47 -18.71
N SER A 105 -4.19 -9.40 -17.82
CA SER A 105 -4.04 -9.13 -16.38
C SER A 105 -2.63 -8.70 -15.97
N ALA A 106 -1.75 -8.41 -16.93
CA ALA A 106 -0.41 -7.96 -16.63
C ALA A 106 -0.43 -6.50 -16.15
N ILE A 107 0.24 -6.17 -15.04
CA ILE A 107 0.21 -4.84 -14.42
C ILE A 107 1.59 -4.17 -14.40
N LYS A 108 1.59 -2.86 -14.13
CA LYS A 108 2.75 -2.13 -13.63
C LYS A 108 2.36 -1.17 -12.50
N VAL A 109 3.19 -1.09 -11.48
CA VAL A 109 3.11 -0.07 -10.42
C VAL A 109 3.70 1.24 -10.96
N ILE A 110 3.01 2.34 -10.71
CA ILE A 110 3.34 3.69 -11.20
C ILE A 110 3.41 4.69 -10.05
N ASP A 111 3.75 5.94 -10.38
CA ASP A 111 3.69 7.10 -9.47
C ASP A 111 4.60 7.02 -8.24
N PHE A 112 5.90 7.12 -8.51
CA PHE A 112 6.96 7.20 -7.51
C PHE A 112 7.19 8.63 -7.00
N GLY A 113 6.25 9.56 -7.22
CA GLY A 113 6.40 10.96 -6.83
C GLY A 113 6.44 11.19 -5.31
N SER A 114 5.84 10.26 -4.55
CA SER A 114 5.84 10.28 -3.08
C SER A 114 6.91 9.37 -2.47
N SER A 115 7.64 8.61 -3.29
CA SER A 115 8.57 7.58 -2.81
C SER A 115 9.82 8.17 -2.17
N CYS A 116 10.42 7.44 -1.25
CA CYS A 116 11.68 7.82 -0.61
C CYS A 116 12.55 6.61 -0.28
N PHE A 117 13.84 6.85 -0.05
CA PHE A 117 14.75 5.83 0.46
C PHE A 117 14.58 5.65 1.97
N GLU A 118 14.74 4.42 2.44
CA GLU A 118 14.76 4.11 3.86
C GLU A 118 15.95 4.82 4.54
N GLY A 119 15.65 5.89 5.29
CA GLY A 119 16.64 6.76 5.93
C GLY A 119 16.57 8.23 5.49
N GLU A 120 15.98 8.50 4.32
CA GLU A 120 15.76 9.85 3.79
C GLU A 120 14.29 10.25 3.93
N ARG A 121 13.70 10.01 5.11
CA ARG A 121 12.28 10.24 5.36
C ARG A 121 12.00 11.74 5.48
N VAL A 122 11.26 12.30 4.52
CA VAL A 122 10.98 13.75 4.47
C VAL A 122 9.64 14.12 5.10
N TYR A 123 8.63 13.24 5.02
CA TYR A 123 7.24 13.59 5.35
C TYR A 123 6.65 12.64 6.40
N THR A 124 5.86 13.21 7.32
CA THR A 124 5.12 12.45 8.34
C THR A 124 3.67 12.14 7.95
N TYR A 125 3.17 12.81 6.90
CA TYR A 125 1.84 12.61 6.34
C TYR A 125 1.98 12.09 4.90
N ILE A 126 1.95 10.77 4.75
CA ILE A 126 2.12 10.04 3.49
C ILE A 126 1.00 9.02 3.29
N GLN A 127 0.95 8.36 2.14
CA GLN A 127 -0.10 7.43 1.70
C GLN A 127 -1.47 8.08 1.53
N SER A 128 -2.22 7.62 0.54
CA SER A 128 -3.64 7.92 0.43
C SER A 128 -4.42 7.28 1.61
N ARG A 129 -5.35 8.02 2.20
CA ARG A 129 -5.92 7.74 3.55
C ARG A 129 -6.44 6.31 3.72
N PHE A 130 -7.17 5.78 2.74
CA PHE A 130 -7.77 4.44 2.84
C PHE A 130 -6.75 3.31 2.88
N TYR A 131 -5.54 3.56 2.38
CA TYR A 131 -4.43 2.60 2.29
C TYR A 131 -3.29 2.95 3.25
N ARG A 132 -3.49 3.93 4.13
CA ARG A 132 -2.48 4.43 5.07
C ARG A 132 -2.32 3.50 6.26
N SER A 133 -1.07 3.17 6.58
CA SER A 133 -0.75 2.24 7.67
C SER A 133 -0.91 2.87 9.06
N PRO A 134 -1.14 2.06 10.11
CA PRO A 134 -1.39 2.56 11.45
C PRO A 134 -0.18 3.28 12.05
N GLU A 135 1.05 2.83 11.77
CA GLU A 135 2.27 3.50 12.22
C GLU A 135 2.42 4.92 11.65
N VAL A 136 1.99 5.16 10.41
CA VAL A 136 1.96 6.52 9.83
C VAL A 136 0.91 7.38 10.55
N ILE A 137 -0.29 6.85 10.78
CA ILE A 137 -1.36 7.58 11.50
C ILE A 137 -0.93 7.92 12.93
N LEU A 138 -0.28 6.99 13.62
CA LEU A 138 0.23 7.13 14.98
C LEU A 138 1.51 7.98 15.07
N GLY A 139 2.11 8.38 13.95
CA GLY A 139 3.36 9.14 13.93
C GLY A 139 4.53 8.36 14.54
N LEU A 140 4.59 7.06 14.24
CA LEU A 140 5.70 6.17 14.55
C LEU A 140 6.70 6.14 13.39
N PRO A 141 7.94 5.66 13.62
CA PRO A 141 8.84 5.33 12.53
C PRO A 141 8.20 4.31 11.58
N TYR A 142 8.33 4.55 10.28
CA TYR A 142 7.75 3.72 9.24
C TYR A 142 8.81 3.27 8.23
N ALA A 143 8.56 2.17 7.54
CA ALA A 143 9.51 1.50 6.64
C ALA A 143 8.79 0.98 5.39
N VAL A 144 9.46 0.16 4.58
CA VAL A 144 8.88 -0.54 3.41
C VAL A 144 7.62 -1.34 3.74
N SER A 145 7.42 -1.73 5.01
CA SER A 145 6.23 -2.47 5.47
C SER A 145 4.92 -1.68 5.37
N ILE A 146 4.96 -0.35 5.20
CA ILE A 146 3.73 0.43 4.95
C ILE A 146 3.08 0.06 3.61
N ASP A 147 3.88 -0.33 2.61
CA ASP A 147 3.36 -0.68 1.30
C ASP A 147 2.70 -2.06 1.32
N MET A 148 3.13 -2.96 2.20
CA MET A 148 2.45 -4.23 2.47
C MET A 148 1.08 -4.02 3.12
N TRP A 149 0.95 -3.02 4.02
CA TRP A 149 -0.36 -2.61 4.53
C TRP A 149 -1.26 -2.12 3.41
N SER A 150 -0.76 -1.21 2.58
CA SER A 150 -1.50 -0.69 1.43
C SER A 150 -1.93 -1.80 0.47
N LEU A 151 -1.08 -2.79 0.21
CA LEU A 151 -1.42 -3.98 -0.58
C LEU A 151 -2.62 -4.71 0.01
N GLY A 152 -2.63 -5.00 1.31
CA GLY A 152 -3.76 -5.65 1.98
C GLY A 152 -5.08 -4.88 1.75
N CYS A 153 -5.05 -3.55 1.90
CA CYS A 153 -6.21 -2.71 1.63
C CYS A 153 -6.65 -2.73 0.15
N VAL A 154 -5.69 -2.68 -0.79
CA VAL A 154 -5.96 -2.76 -2.24
C VAL A 154 -6.64 -4.08 -2.58
N LEU A 155 -6.12 -5.23 -2.12
CA LEU A 155 -6.67 -6.54 -2.46
C LEU A 155 -8.08 -6.74 -1.88
N ALA A 156 -8.33 -6.25 -0.66
CA ALA A 156 -9.67 -6.26 -0.07
C ALA A 156 -10.68 -5.41 -0.87
N GLU A 157 -10.26 -4.26 -1.38
CA GLU A 157 -11.10 -3.40 -2.22
C GLU A 157 -11.36 -4.02 -3.59
N LEU A 158 -10.36 -4.62 -4.22
CA LEU A 158 -10.54 -5.35 -5.47
C LEU A 158 -11.51 -6.52 -5.31
N TYR A 159 -11.53 -7.17 -4.14
CA TYR A 159 -12.45 -8.26 -3.84
C TYR A 159 -13.88 -7.78 -3.60
N THR A 160 -14.05 -6.75 -2.77
CA THR A 160 -15.39 -6.31 -2.32
C THR A 160 -16.03 -5.25 -3.21
N GLY A 161 -15.24 -4.54 -4.02
CA GLY A 161 -15.68 -3.36 -4.75
C GLY A 161 -15.52 -2.04 -4.00
N TYR A 162 -15.20 -2.08 -2.69
CA TYR A 162 -15.22 -0.90 -1.81
C TYR A 162 -14.00 -0.85 -0.89
N PRO A 163 -13.49 0.34 -0.51
CA PRO A 163 -12.36 0.44 0.40
C PRO A 163 -12.61 -0.27 1.73
N LEU A 164 -11.64 -1.07 2.19
CA LEU A 164 -11.74 -1.81 3.45
C LEU A 164 -11.89 -0.88 4.66
N PHE A 165 -11.14 0.22 4.66
CA PHE A 165 -11.15 1.22 5.73
C PHE A 165 -11.47 2.61 5.16
N PRO A 166 -12.76 2.95 4.98
CA PRO A 166 -13.19 4.20 4.36
C PRO A 166 -13.36 5.33 5.40
N GLY A 167 -12.28 5.75 6.07
CA GLY A 167 -12.34 6.86 7.03
C GLY A 167 -12.40 8.24 6.36
N GLU A 168 -13.27 9.15 6.80
CA GLU A 168 -13.38 10.52 6.27
C GLU A 168 -12.18 11.39 6.66
N HIS A 169 -11.58 11.11 7.82
CA HIS A 169 -10.38 11.76 8.35
C HIS A 169 -9.53 10.77 9.17
N GLU A 170 -8.33 11.16 9.63
CA GLU A 170 -7.38 10.25 10.30
C GLU A 170 -7.98 9.54 11.53
N ALA A 171 -8.76 10.25 12.34
CA ALA A 171 -9.38 9.63 13.52
C ALA A 171 -10.47 8.60 13.14
N GLU A 172 -11.25 8.83 12.09
CA GLU A 172 -12.19 7.82 11.60
C GLU A 172 -11.44 6.67 10.91
N GLN A 173 -10.34 6.95 10.22
CA GLN A 173 -9.48 5.91 9.63
C GLN A 173 -8.99 4.94 10.71
N MET A 174 -8.46 5.46 11.82
CA MET A 174 -8.05 4.64 12.97
C MET A 174 -9.24 3.88 13.56
N ALA A 175 -10.43 4.49 13.66
CA ALA A 175 -11.64 3.82 14.14
C ALA A 175 -12.12 2.69 13.21
N CYS A 176 -11.99 2.84 11.88
CA CYS A 176 -12.26 1.79 10.90
C CYS A 176 -11.32 0.60 11.09
N ILE A 177 -10.03 0.86 11.27
CA ILE A 177 -9.02 -0.18 11.49
C ILE A 177 -9.34 -0.94 12.78
N MET A 178 -9.59 -0.23 13.88
CA MET A 178 -9.90 -0.86 15.16
C MET A 178 -11.22 -1.66 15.14
N GLU A 179 -12.21 -1.24 14.33
CA GLU A 179 -13.49 -1.97 14.17
C GLU A 179 -13.26 -3.44 13.78
N VAL A 180 -12.21 -3.70 12.98
CA VAL A 180 -11.89 -5.01 12.40
C VAL A 180 -10.74 -5.70 13.13
N LEU A 181 -9.68 -4.97 13.47
CA LEU A 181 -8.44 -5.54 14.02
C LEU A 181 -8.31 -5.42 15.54
N GLY A 182 -9.30 -4.83 16.21
CA GLY A 182 -9.23 -4.54 17.63
C GLY A 182 -8.28 -3.38 17.96
N LEU A 183 -7.78 -3.33 19.20
CA LEU A 183 -6.91 -2.25 19.63
C LEU A 183 -5.46 -2.49 19.16
N PRO A 184 -4.71 -1.43 18.81
CA PRO A 184 -3.27 -1.55 18.58
C PRO A 184 -2.55 -2.04 19.84
N PRO A 185 -1.41 -2.74 19.69
CA PRO A 185 -0.55 -3.12 20.80
C PRO A 185 -0.19 -1.92 21.68
N ARG A 186 -0.15 -2.14 23.00
CA ARG A 186 0.14 -1.08 23.96
C ARG A 186 1.51 -0.43 23.74
N SER A 187 2.50 -1.22 23.33
CA SER A 187 3.84 -0.75 22.97
C SER A 187 3.82 0.31 21.86
N MET A 188 3.01 0.11 20.82
CA MET A 188 2.84 1.08 19.73
C MET A 188 2.20 2.38 20.23
N LEU A 189 1.20 2.27 21.12
CA LEU A 189 0.55 3.44 21.70
C LEU A 189 1.50 4.25 22.58
N GLU A 190 2.31 3.58 23.40
CA GLU A 190 3.30 4.22 24.27
C GLU A 190 4.40 4.93 23.47
N ALA A 191 4.82 4.37 22.34
CA ALA A 191 5.80 4.98 21.44
C ALA A 191 5.23 6.10 20.53
N SER A 192 3.90 6.21 20.42
CA SER A 192 3.23 7.08 19.45
C SER A 192 3.29 8.55 19.83
N SER A 193 3.84 9.37 18.93
CA SER A 193 3.88 10.83 19.05
C SER A 193 2.49 11.48 18.89
N ARG A 194 1.58 10.83 18.15
CA ARG A 194 0.22 11.34 17.83
C ARG A 194 -0.89 10.66 18.63
N ARG A 195 -0.56 9.79 19.59
CA ARG A 195 -1.48 9.02 20.43
C ARG A 195 -2.68 9.82 20.95
N LYS A 196 -2.44 11.04 21.45
CA LYS A 196 -3.44 11.90 22.09
C LYS A 196 -4.61 12.29 21.17
N LEU A 197 -4.41 12.24 19.85
CA LEU A 197 -5.47 12.50 18.85
C LEU A 197 -6.51 11.38 18.82
N PHE A 198 -6.11 10.16 19.12
CA PHE A 198 -6.94 8.96 18.94
C PHE A 198 -7.32 8.29 20.28
N PHE A 199 -6.52 8.50 21.34
CA PHE A 199 -6.71 7.88 22.65
C PHE A 199 -6.65 8.92 23.79
N ASP A 200 -7.35 8.64 24.89
CA ASP A 200 -7.28 9.42 26.13
C ASP A 200 -6.06 9.03 26.99
N SER A 201 -5.88 9.64 28.17
CA SER A 201 -4.75 9.32 29.07
C SER A 201 -4.69 7.87 29.55
N ASN A 202 -5.82 7.16 29.53
CA ASN A 202 -5.94 5.77 29.98
C ASN A 202 -5.85 4.77 28.82
N PHE A 203 -5.39 5.21 27.64
CA PHE A 203 -5.30 4.39 26.42
C PHE A 203 -6.67 3.92 25.91
N VAL A 204 -7.75 4.59 26.28
CA VAL A 204 -9.08 4.30 25.75
C VAL A 204 -9.28 5.06 24.43
N PRO A 205 -9.77 4.40 23.37
CA PRO A 205 -10.08 5.07 22.11
C PRO A 205 -11.09 6.19 22.29
N ARG A 206 -10.82 7.34 21.67
CA ARG A 206 -11.78 8.43 21.60
C ARG A 206 -12.93 8.04 20.69
N VAL A 207 -14.16 8.35 21.10
CA VAL A 207 -15.34 8.07 20.30
C VAL A 207 -15.35 8.99 19.07
N VAL A 208 -15.39 8.38 17.90
CA VAL A 208 -15.52 9.08 16.61
C VAL A 208 -16.88 8.76 16.01
N VAL A 209 -17.59 9.79 15.57
CA VAL A 209 -18.86 9.70 14.85
C VAL A 209 -18.62 10.24 13.46
N ASN A 210 -19.02 9.48 12.43
CA ASN A 210 -18.85 9.93 11.05
C ASN A 210 -19.99 10.86 10.60
N SER A 211 -19.89 11.39 9.37
CA SER A 211 -20.91 12.26 8.76
C SER A 211 -22.33 11.67 8.77
N ARG A 212 -22.47 10.34 8.83
CA ARG A 212 -23.73 9.59 8.85
C ARG A 212 -24.20 9.20 10.26
N GLY A 213 -23.54 9.69 11.32
CA GLY A 213 -23.91 9.36 12.70
C GLY A 213 -23.42 7.99 13.18
N LYS A 214 -22.67 7.22 12.38
CA LYS A 214 -22.18 5.89 12.75
C LYS A 214 -21.06 6.00 13.79
N LYS A 215 -21.21 5.28 14.89
CA LYS A 215 -20.16 5.02 15.89
C LYS A 215 -19.53 3.66 15.62
N ARG A 216 -18.20 3.60 15.58
CA ARG A 216 -17.44 2.34 15.46
C ARG A 216 -16.92 1.90 16.82
N ARG A 217 -16.90 0.59 17.05
CA ARG A 217 -16.37 0.00 18.29
C ARG A 217 -15.25 -0.98 17.92
N PRO A 218 -14.11 -0.98 18.65
CA PRO A 218 -13.06 -1.94 18.41
C PRO A 218 -13.57 -3.40 18.46
N SER A 219 -13.06 -4.25 17.57
CA SER A 219 -13.42 -5.68 17.47
C SER A 219 -14.92 -5.96 17.32
N SER A 220 -15.71 -5.01 16.84
CA SER A 220 -17.14 -5.24 16.59
C SER A 220 -17.42 -5.96 15.28
N LYS A 221 -16.38 -6.15 14.45
CA LYS A 221 -16.39 -6.96 13.23
C LYS A 221 -15.11 -7.76 13.14
N ASP A 222 -15.15 -8.79 12.31
CA ASP A 222 -13.98 -9.57 11.90
C ASP A 222 -13.73 -9.44 10.38
N MET A 223 -12.56 -9.87 9.92
CA MET A 223 -12.16 -9.76 8.51
C MET A 223 -13.14 -10.50 7.58
N SER A 224 -13.57 -11.71 7.94
CA SER A 224 -14.51 -12.52 7.15
C SER A 224 -15.86 -11.82 6.91
N SER A 225 -16.43 -11.21 7.94
CA SER A 225 -17.73 -10.54 7.90
C SER A 225 -17.67 -9.23 7.12
N VAL A 226 -16.56 -8.50 7.19
CA VAL A 226 -16.34 -7.28 6.41
C VAL A 226 -16.18 -7.60 4.93
N LEU A 227 -15.40 -8.63 4.60
CA LEU A 227 -15.17 -9.04 3.21
C LEU A 227 -16.32 -9.84 2.62
N ARG A 228 -17.17 -10.46 3.47
CA ARG A 228 -18.12 -11.51 3.08
C ARG A 228 -17.44 -12.65 2.31
N CYS A 229 -16.21 -12.98 2.73
CA CYS A 229 -15.38 -14.01 2.12
C CYS A 229 -15.32 -15.23 3.04
N SER A 230 -15.32 -16.42 2.45
CA SER A 230 -15.14 -17.69 3.16
C SER A 230 -13.85 -18.42 2.75
N ASP A 231 -13.02 -17.82 1.89
CA ASP A 231 -11.73 -18.38 1.49
C ASP A 231 -10.70 -18.14 2.63
N PRO A 232 -10.30 -19.18 3.37
CA PRO A 232 -9.43 -19.02 4.53
C PRO A 232 -8.02 -18.59 4.14
N LEU A 233 -7.55 -18.95 2.94
CA LEU A 233 -6.21 -18.61 2.48
C LEU A 233 -6.12 -17.13 2.11
N PHE A 234 -7.15 -16.58 1.45
CA PHE A 234 -7.21 -15.16 1.17
C PHE A 234 -7.31 -14.33 2.46
N ILE A 235 -8.15 -14.75 3.40
CA ILE A 235 -8.29 -14.07 4.70
C ILE A 235 -6.96 -14.14 5.48
N SER A 236 -6.28 -15.28 5.49
CA SER A 236 -4.95 -15.44 6.08
C SER A 236 -3.93 -14.48 5.46
N PHE A 237 -3.89 -14.41 4.13
CA PHE A 237 -3.00 -13.51 3.41
C PHE A 237 -3.23 -12.03 3.79
N LEU A 238 -4.50 -11.59 3.79
CA LEU A 238 -4.87 -10.24 4.18
C LEU A 238 -4.52 -9.95 5.64
N THR A 239 -4.72 -10.91 6.54
CA THR A 239 -4.38 -10.78 7.96
C THR A 239 -2.87 -10.55 8.12
N GLY A 240 -2.03 -11.29 7.41
CA GLY A 240 -0.57 -11.08 7.43
C GLY A 240 -0.14 -9.72 6.86
N CYS A 241 -0.87 -9.18 5.87
CA CYS A 241 -0.63 -7.83 5.35
C CYS A 241 -1.07 -6.73 6.33
N LEU A 242 -2.12 -6.98 7.11
CA LEU A 242 -2.80 -6.00 7.97
C LEU A 242 -2.44 -6.17 9.45
N GLU A 243 -1.24 -6.68 9.73
CA GLU A 243 -0.72 -6.76 11.09
C GLU A 243 -0.42 -5.36 11.65
N TRP A 244 -0.76 -5.14 12.93
CA TRP A 244 -0.57 -3.86 13.60
C TRP A 244 0.91 -3.52 13.71
N ASP A 245 1.69 -4.45 14.24
CA ASP A 245 3.12 -4.28 14.42
C ASP A 245 3.82 -4.43 13.05
N PRO A 246 4.43 -3.35 12.51
CA PRO A 246 5.08 -3.40 11.21
C PRO A 246 6.25 -4.40 11.14
N SER A 247 6.80 -4.85 12.28
CA SER A 247 7.85 -5.87 12.33
C SER A 247 7.32 -7.30 12.22
N LEU A 248 6.06 -7.52 12.56
CA LEU A 248 5.37 -8.81 12.43
C LEU A 248 4.60 -8.93 11.11
N ARG A 249 4.42 -7.80 10.42
CA ARG A 249 3.74 -7.72 9.13
C ARG A 249 4.51 -8.50 8.06
N MET A 250 3.74 -9.26 7.28
CA MET A 250 4.24 -10.08 6.18
C MET A 250 5.11 -9.25 5.22
N THR A 251 6.28 -9.76 4.86
CA THR A 251 7.16 -9.17 3.84
C THR A 251 6.71 -9.57 2.43
N PRO A 252 7.12 -8.85 1.37
CA PRO A 252 6.82 -9.25 -0.01
C PRO A 252 7.31 -10.67 -0.34
N GLU A 253 8.52 -11.03 0.09
CA GLU A 253 9.08 -12.38 -0.04
C GLU A 253 8.21 -13.45 0.64
N GLN A 254 7.79 -13.22 1.89
CA GLN A 254 6.86 -14.12 2.59
C GLN A 254 5.50 -14.19 1.87
N GLY A 255 5.01 -13.07 1.36
CA GLY A 255 3.77 -13.00 0.59
C GLY A 255 3.84 -13.81 -0.69
N LEU A 256 4.96 -13.76 -1.42
CA LEU A 256 5.17 -14.59 -2.61
C LEU A 256 5.13 -16.08 -2.27
N GLN A 257 5.61 -16.49 -1.09
CA GLN A 257 5.57 -17.89 -0.64
C GLN A 257 4.28 -18.30 0.07
N HIS A 258 3.37 -17.37 0.34
CA HIS A 258 2.14 -17.68 1.04
C HIS A 258 1.25 -18.64 0.23
N GLU A 259 0.62 -19.59 0.91
CA GLU A 259 -0.17 -20.67 0.30
C GLU A 259 -1.23 -20.15 -0.68
N TRP A 260 -1.94 -19.07 -0.30
CA TRP A 260 -2.89 -18.40 -1.20
C TRP A 260 -2.31 -17.98 -2.55
N ILE A 261 -1.04 -17.53 -2.60
CA ILE A 261 -0.38 -17.16 -3.86
C ILE A 261 0.09 -18.42 -4.61
N GLN A 262 0.62 -19.41 -3.89
CA GLN A 262 1.17 -20.64 -4.44
C GLN A 262 0.10 -21.61 -4.98
N GLU A 263 -1.16 -21.51 -4.52
CA GLU A 263 -2.27 -22.34 -5.01
C GLU A 263 -2.47 -22.26 -6.53
N ALA A 264 -2.10 -21.14 -7.16
CA ALA A 264 -2.14 -21.00 -8.63
C ALA A 264 -1.08 -21.85 -9.37
N SER A 265 -0.14 -22.45 -8.65
CA SER A 265 0.91 -23.32 -9.19
C SER A 265 0.62 -24.81 -9.01
N MET A 266 -0.49 -25.16 -8.37
CA MET A 266 -0.98 -26.55 -8.30
C MET A 266 -1.77 -26.84 -9.60
N PRO A 267 -1.33 -27.84 -10.40
CA PRO A 267 -1.95 -28.17 -11.69
C PRO A 267 -3.40 -28.67 -11.57
#